data_AF-A0A377U044-F1
#
_entry.id   AF-A0A377U044-F1
#
_cell.length_a   1.000
_cell.length_b   1.000
_cell.length_c   1.000
_cell.angle_alpha   90.00
_cell.angle_beta   90.00
_cell.angle_gamma   90.00
#
_symmetry.space_group_name_H-M   'P 1'
#
loop_
_entity.id
_entity.type
_entity.pdbx_description
1 polymer ?
#
loop_
_entity_poly.entity_id
_entity_poly.type
_entity_poly.pdbx_seq_one_letter_code
_entity_poly.pdbx_strand_id
1 'polypeptide(L)'
;MVKESGFAELIPEAEVMIFDEAHQLPDIASQYFGQSLSSRQLLDLAKDITIAYRTELKDTQQLQKCADRLAQSAQDFRLQLGDPGYRGNLRELLADSHIQRAATAAR
;
A
#
# COMPACT_ATOMS: atom_id res chain seq x y z
N MET A 1 7.56 16.93 -9.29
CA MET A 1 7.50 17.77 -10.50
C MET A 1 8.09 17.02 -11.67
N VAL A 2 7.24 16.33 -12.44
CA VAL A 2 7.23 16.12 -13.91
C VAL A 2 5.87 15.42 -14.15
N LYS A 3 4.77 16.15 -14.02
CA LYS A 3 3.42 15.57 -14.25
C LYS A 3 2.39 16.56 -14.78
N GLU A 4 2.81 17.75 -15.23
CA GLU A 4 1.87 18.79 -15.68
C GLU A 4 2.25 19.48 -16.99
N SER A 5 3.30 19.07 -17.70
CA SER A 5 3.63 19.69 -18.99
C SER A 5 4.17 18.69 -20.00
N GLY A 6 3.40 18.45 -21.06
CA GLY A 6 3.96 18.12 -22.38
C GLY A 6 3.43 16.87 -23.08
N PHE A 7 3.03 15.81 -22.37
CA PHE A 7 2.64 14.55 -23.04
C PHE A 7 1.13 14.38 -23.27
N ALA A 8 0.30 14.81 -22.32
CA ALA A 8 -1.15 14.66 -22.45
C ALA A 8 -1.77 15.60 -23.51
N GLU A 9 -1.11 16.72 -23.80
CA GLU A 9 -1.52 17.66 -24.86
C GLU A 9 -1.10 17.22 -26.27
N LEU A 10 -0.23 16.21 -26.39
CA LEU A 10 0.30 15.77 -27.68
C LEU A 10 -0.48 14.60 -28.29
N ILE A 11 -1.46 14.04 -27.57
CA ILE A 11 -2.29 12.96 -28.08
C ILE A 11 -3.53 13.60 -28.70
N PRO A 12 -3.60 13.74 -30.04
CA PRO A 12 -4.78 14.30 -30.68
C PRO A 12 -5.99 13.42 -30.42
N GLU A 13 -7.18 14.01 -30.50
CA GLU A 13 -8.42 13.23 -30.53
C GLU A 13 -8.36 12.28 -31.72
N ALA A 14 -8.50 10.99 -31.43
CA ALA A 14 -8.46 9.93 -32.42
C ALA A 14 -9.64 8.99 -32.19
N GLU A 15 -10.34 8.61 -33.27
CA GLU A 15 -11.42 7.61 -33.20
C GLU A 15 -10.88 6.20 -32.89
N VAL A 16 -9.59 5.97 -33.20
CA VAL A 16 -8.90 4.68 -33.02
C VAL A 16 -7.50 4.93 -32.47
N MET A 17 -7.12 4.18 -31.45
CA MET A 17 -5.79 4.19 -30.84
C MET A 17 -5.18 2.79 -30.89
N ILE A 18 -3.95 2.68 -31.40
CA ILE A 18 -3.19 1.42 -31.47
C ILE A 18 -2.04 1.49 -30.47
N PHE A 19 -1.96 0.49 -29.59
CA PHE A 19 -0.89 0.37 -28.60
C PHE A 19 0.06 -0.75 -29.02
N ASP A 20 1.31 -0.39 -29.33
CA ASP A 20 2.36 -1.34 -29.71
C ASP A 20 2.80 -2.20 -28.51
N GLU A 21 2.86 -1.60 -27.32
CA GLU A 21 3.23 -2.26 -26.06
C GLU A 21 2.02 -2.46 -25.13
N ALA A 22 0.90 -2.92 -25.68
CA ALA A 22 -0.35 -3.10 -24.95
C ALA A 22 -0.21 -4.00 -23.71
N HIS A 23 0.80 -4.86 -23.67
CA HIS A 23 1.11 -5.73 -22.52
C HIS A 23 1.51 -4.96 -21.26
N GLN A 24 1.97 -3.72 -21.37
CA GLN A 24 2.34 -2.86 -20.23
C GLN A 24 1.13 -2.12 -19.63
N LEU A 25 0.02 -2.03 -20.38
CA LEU A 25 -1.18 -1.30 -19.94
C LEU A 25 -1.71 -1.77 -18.57
N PRO A 26 -1.74 -3.07 -18.23
CA PRO A 26 -2.17 -3.51 -16.90
C PRO A 26 -1.30 -2.97 -15.76
N ASP A 27 0.02 -2.93 -15.95
CA ASP A 27 0.96 -2.42 -14.95
C ASP A 27 0.82 -0.90 -14.82
N ILE A 28 0.73 -0.19 -15.94
CA ILE A 28 0.50 1.26 -15.97
C ILE A 28 -0.84 1.61 -15.31
N ALA A 29 -1.91 0.88 -15.64
CA ALA A 29 -3.22 1.06 -15.03
C ALA A 29 -3.18 0.79 -13.53
N SER A 30 -2.44 -0.24 -13.09
CA SER A 30 -2.26 -0.54 -11.67
C SER A 30 -1.48 0.56 -10.94
N GLN A 31 -0.50 1.19 -11.59
CA GLN A 31 0.25 2.31 -11.01
C GLN A 31 -0.57 3.60 -10.93
N TYR A 32 -1.42 3.88 -11.93
CA TYR A 32 -2.19 5.14 -12.01
C TYR A 32 -3.56 5.07 -11.31
N PHE A 33 -4.27 3.96 -11.45
CA PHE A 33 -5.61 3.75 -10.90
C PHE A 33 -5.61 2.86 -9.65
N GLY A 34 -4.51 2.18 -9.34
CA GLY A 34 -4.39 1.37 -8.14
C GLY A 34 -4.13 2.21 -6.89
N GLN A 35 -4.24 1.55 -5.73
CA GLN A 35 -3.90 2.13 -4.44
C GLN A 35 -2.52 1.64 -4.02
N SER A 36 -1.72 2.54 -3.46
CA SER A 36 -0.45 2.18 -2.84
C SER A 36 -0.62 2.06 -1.33
N LEU A 37 -0.05 1.00 -0.77
CA LEU A 37 0.04 0.77 0.66
C LEU A 37 1.50 0.56 1.05
N SER A 38 1.95 1.28 2.07
CA SER A 38 3.30 1.20 2.61
C SER A 38 3.30 0.89 4.10
N SER A 39 4.34 0.21 4.58
CA SER A 39 4.51 -0.04 6.03
C SER A 39 4.55 1.28 6.83
N ARG A 40 5.03 2.38 6.23
CA ARG A 40 5.03 3.70 6.88
C ARG A 40 3.61 4.19 7.16
N GLN A 41 2.69 4.10 6.19
CA GLN A 41 1.28 4.47 6.39
C GLN A 41 0.63 3.66 7.53
N LEU A 42 0.94 2.37 7.63
CA LEU A 42 0.43 1.52 8.73
C LEU A 42 0.99 1.94 10.10
N LEU A 43 2.28 2.27 10.15
CA LEU A 43 2.92 2.74 11.39
C LEU A 43 2.42 4.12 11.81
N ASP A 44 2.18 5.01 10.86
CA ASP A 44 1.63 6.34 11.16
C ASP A 44 0.17 6.23 11.64
N LEU A 45 -0.63 5.36 11.02
CA LEU A 45 -1.97 5.03 11.52
C LEU A 45 -1.95 4.50 12.97
N ALA A 46 -1.02 3.60 13.31
CA ALA A 46 -0.88 3.09 14.67
C ALA A 46 -0.52 4.21 15.69
N LYS A 47 0.32 5.16 15.28
CA LYS A 47 0.63 6.34 16.10
C LYS A 47 -0.59 7.23 16.28
N ASP A 48 -1.34 7.48 15.21
CA ASP A 48 -2.54 8.32 15.26
C ASP A 48 -3.60 7.72 16.21
N ILE A 49 -3.81 6.41 16.16
CA ILE A 49 -4.69 5.69 17.10
C ILE A 49 -4.17 5.87 18.55
N THR A 50 -2.86 5.75 18.77
CA THR A 50 -2.24 5.95 20.09
C THR A 50 -2.43 7.38 20.60
N ILE A 51 -2.28 8.38 19.73
CA ILE A 51 -2.48 9.78 20.07
C ILE A 51 -3.94 10.01 20.46
N ALA A 52 -4.89 9.61 19.61
CA ALA A 52 -6.32 9.75 19.86
C ALA A 52 -6.76 9.06 21.16
N TYR A 53 -6.21 7.89 21.47
CA TYR A 53 -6.46 7.20 22.74
C TYR A 53 -6.00 8.05 23.95
N ARG A 54 -4.79 8.63 23.87
CA ARG A 54 -4.21 9.41 24.98
C ARG A 54 -4.88 10.78 25.17
N THR A 55 -5.40 11.38 24.10
CA THR A 55 -6.00 12.71 24.14
C THR A 55 -7.50 12.68 24.40
N GLU A 56 -8.23 11.81 23.71
CA GLU A 56 -9.70 11.90 23.57
C GLU A 56 -10.45 10.70 24.16
N LEU A 57 -9.87 9.50 24.13
CA LEU A 57 -10.59 8.23 24.37
C LEU A 57 -9.98 7.38 25.49
N LYS A 58 -9.65 8.02 26.63
CA LYS A 58 -8.86 7.43 27.73
C LYS A 58 -9.43 6.14 28.34
N ASP A 59 -10.73 5.91 28.21
CA ASP A 59 -11.41 4.73 28.77
C ASP A 59 -11.37 3.49 27.85
N THR A 60 -10.75 3.60 26.67
CA THR A 60 -10.74 2.51 25.67
C THR A 60 -9.36 1.84 25.56
N GLN A 61 -8.93 1.13 26.60
CA GLN A 61 -7.61 0.45 26.64
C GLN A 61 -7.39 -0.52 25.46
N GLN A 62 -8.46 -1.03 24.85
CA GLN A 62 -8.39 -1.86 23.64
C GLN A 62 -7.79 -1.12 22.44
N LEU A 63 -7.98 0.20 22.32
CA LEU A 63 -7.41 0.98 21.21
C LEU A 63 -5.88 0.99 21.26
N GLN A 64 -5.28 1.17 22.44
CA GLN A 64 -3.83 1.08 22.59
C GLN A 64 -3.32 -0.30 22.18
N LYS A 65 -3.98 -1.37 22.65
CA LYS A 65 -3.60 -2.75 22.29
C LYS A 65 -3.70 -3.00 20.78
N CYS A 66 -4.73 -2.47 20.13
CA CYS A 66 -4.90 -2.56 18.68
C CYS A 66 -3.81 -1.78 17.92
N ALA A 67 -3.46 -0.57 18.38
CA ALA A 67 -2.39 0.22 17.80
C ALA A 67 -1.03 -0.50 17.90
N ASP A 68 -0.71 -1.02 19.09
CA ASP A 68 0.55 -1.75 19.32
C ASP A 68 0.61 -3.01 18.44
N ARG A 69 -0.49 -3.76 18.35
CA ARG A 69 -0.60 -4.94 17.47
C ARG A 69 -0.47 -4.59 16.00
N LEU A 70 -1.07 -3.51 15.54
CA LEU A 70 -0.95 -3.04 14.16
C LEU A 70 0.51 -2.68 13.83
N ALA A 71 1.17 -1.94 14.72
CA ALA A 71 2.56 -1.55 14.55
C ALA A 71 3.49 -2.78 14.50
N GLN A 72 3.30 -3.73 15.40
CA GLN A 72 4.06 -4.97 15.44
C GLN A 72 3.84 -5.81 14.17
N SER A 73 2.58 -6.04 13.80
CA SER A 73 2.23 -6.84 12.61
C SER A 73 2.77 -6.20 11.32
N ALA A 74 2.74 -4.86 11.22
CA ALA A 74 3.29 -4.16 10.07
C ALA A 74 4.83 -4.31 9.96
N GLN A 75 5.54 -4.37 11.10
CA GLN A 75 6.98 -4.59 11.13
C GLN A 75 7.33 -6.05 10.81
N ASP A 76 6.62 -7.00 11.42
CA ASP A 76 6.83 -8.42 11.18
C ASP A 76 6.55 -8.77 9.72
N PHE A 77 5.45 -8.25 9.15
CA PHE A 77 5.15 -8.41 7.74
C PHE A 77 6.27 -7.82 6.86
N ARG A 78 6.79 -6.63 7.19
CA ARG A 78 7.91 -6.02 6.45
C ARG A 78 9.15 -6.92 6.43
N LEU A 79 9.47 -7.59 7.54
CA LEU A 79 10.62 -8.49 7.61
C LEU A 79 10.48 -9.68 6.65
N GLN A 80 9.25 -10.16 6.42
CA GLN A 80 8.97 -11.25 5.47
C GLN A 80 9.14 -10.84 4.01
N LEU A 81 9.15 -9.53 3.71
CA LEU A 81 9.33 -9.00 2.36
C LEU A 81 10.80 -8.83 1.97
N GLY A 82 11.75 -9.10 2.86
CA GLY A 82 13.19 -8.95 2.63
C GLY A 82 13.69 -7.50 2.64
N ASP A 83 14.96 -7.31 2.26
CA ASP A 83 15.64 -6.01 2.14
C ASP A 83 15.97 -5.79 0.65
N PRO A 84 15.62 -4.64 0.01
CA PRO A 84 15.02 -3.41 0.54
C PRO A 84 13.48 -3.45 0.75
N GLY A 85 12.86 -4.63 0.65
CA GLY A 85 11.42 -4.84 0.70
C GLY A 85 10.80 -5.06 -0.68
N TYR A 86 9.49 -5.30 -0.72
CA TYR A 86 8.75 -5.54 -1.96
C TYR A 86 8.07 -4.27 -2.48
N ARG A 87 8.22 -4.01 -3.79
CA ARG A 87 7.44 -3.02 -4.54
C ARG A 87 6.83 -3.72 -5.75
N GLY A 88 5.51 -3.76 -5.81
CA GLY A 88 4.80 -4.41 -6.90
C GLY A 88 3.36 -4.71 -6.53
N ASN A 89 2.79 -5.68 -7.24
CA ASN A 89 1.40 -6.08 -7.06
C ASN A 89 1.21 -6.88 -5.77
N LEU A 90 0.52 -6.29 -4.80
CA LEU A 90 0.22 -6.94 -3.53
C LEU A 90 -0.55 -8.27 -3.71
N ARG A 91 -1.38 -8.41 -4.76
CA ARG A 91 -2.13 -9.65 -5.00
C ARG A 91 -1.21 -10.81 -5.36
N GLU A 92 -0.19 -10.55 -6.19
CA GLU A 92 0.81 -11.55 -6.56
C GLU A 92 1.65 -11.96 -5.35
N LEU A 93 2.07 -10.97 -4.56
CA LEU A 93 2.81 -11.21 -3.32
C LEU A 93 2.00 -12.08 -2.34
N LEU A 94 0.70 -11.81 -2.18
CA LEU A 94 -0.20 -12.57 -1.30
C LEU A 94 -0.61 -13.93 -1.88
N ALA A 95 -0.28 -14.24 -3.14
CA ALA A 95 -0.47 -15.59 -3.69
C ALA A 95 0.53 -16.59 -3.08
N ASP A 96 1.66 -16.12 -2.54
CA ASP A 96 2.55 -16.95 -1.74
C ASP A 96 1.93 -17.23 -0.37
N SER A 97 1.62 -18.51 -0.11
CA SER A 97 1.04 -18.99 1.15
C SER A 97 1.87 -18.64 2.40
N HIS A 98 3.18 -18.47 2.27
CA HIS A 98 4.04 -18.04 3.38
C HIS A 98 3.80 -16.57 3.72
N ILE A 99 3.80 -15.71 2.70
CA ILE A 99 3.55 -14.27 2.86
C ILE A 99 2.10 -13.99 3.26
N GLN A 100 1.15 -14.73 2.70
CA GLN A 100 -0.27 -14.63 3.06
C GLN A 100 -0.50 -14.97 4.54
N ARG A 101 0.17 -16.00 5.05
CA ARG A 101 0.13 -16.35 6.48
C ARG A 101 0.74 -15.24 7.32
N ALA A 102 1.89 -14.69 6.94
CA ALA A 102 2.49 -13.57 7.65
C ALA A 102 1.59 -12.33 7.70
N ALA A 103 0.88 -12.02 6.61
CA ALA A 103 -0.07 -10.90 6.55
C ALA A 103 -1.31 -11.12 7.44
N THR A 104 -1.69 -12.38 7.71
CA THR A 104 -2.91 -12.74 8.45
C THR A 104 -2.65 -13.27 9.86
N ALA A 105 -1.38 -13.43 10.24
CA ALA A 105 -0.94 -13.97 11.53
C ALA A 105 -1.20 -13.06 12.73
N ALA A 106 -1.84 -11.90 12.55
CA ALA A 106 -2.20 -10.95 13.59
C ALA A 106 -3.36 -11.43 14.52
N ARG A 107 -3.41 -12.72 14.88
CA ARG A 107 -4.36 -13.29 15.84
C ARG A 107 -3.94 -13.06 17.29
#